data_AF-A0A453FM14-F1
#
_entry.id   AF-A0A453FM14-F1
#
_cell.length_a   1.000
_cell.length_b   1.000
_cell.length_c   1.000
_cell.angle_alpha   90.00
_cell.angle_beta   90.00
_cell.angle_gamma   90.00
#
_symmetry.space_group_name_H-M   'P 1'
#
loop_
_entity.id
_entity.type
_entity.pdbx_description
1 polymer ?
#
loop_
_entity_poly.entity_id
_entity_poly.type
_entity_poly.pdbx_seq_one_letter_code
_entity_poly.pdbx_strand_id
1 'polypeptide(L)'
;EEFSKEFGIPVHSQRFWWWSKRQNNTYRPTRPLTQQEESYTVGQLKDAAIRMNSSELRLYLEENHLTLASRTKDDILLFFKLYDPEKEELRYVGNLLLKASSKPSDIVPKLNEIAGFQHDEDIELYEEIKFEPNIMCEPVDCDVSFSLNQIADGDILCYQKRCSLDQHRHPNVSSFFEYVHNRQVVHFRLLEKPKQDDFSLELSKRSTYDDVVEKVAQHLGMDDPSKLRLTQHIPHLQQPKHQYIKYRSIDHLSDMLLLRNPNQMSDILYYEILDIPLPELQGLITLRVAFHQATPNEVLFHIIRLPKGSTYSDLIDDLKSKVQLSRSDAELRLFQVNNNKIWKVYLPTEKI
;
A
#
# COMPACT_ATOMS: atom_id res chain seq x y z
N GLU A 1 -19.65 29.47 -25.51
CA GLU A 1 -19.50 30.94 -25.32
C GLU A 1 -19.21 31.35 -23.88
N GLU A 2 -19.95 30.85 -22.87
CA GLU A 2 -19.68 31.17 -21.46
C GLU A 2 -18.26 30.78 -21.02
N PHE A 3 -17.81 29.56 -21.35
CA PHE A 3 -16.41 29.14 -21.12
C PHE A 3 -15.39 30.09 -21.78
N SER A 4 -15.68 30.61 -22.96
CA SER A 4 -14.80 31.56 -23.63
C SER A 4 -14.71 32.89 -22.87
N LYS A 5 -15.81 33.35 -22.28
CA LYS A 5 -15.85 34.55 -21.45
C LYS A 5 -15.16 34.35 -20.10
N GLU A 6 -15.35 33.19 -19.49
CA GLU A 6 -14.81 32.88 -18.15
C GLU A 6 -13.31 32.60 -18.20
N PHE A 7 -12.85 31.78 -19.15
CA PHE A 7 -11.45 31.34 -19.24
C PHE A 7 -10.63 32.16 -20.26
N GLY A 8 -11.26 33.06 -21.02
CA GLY A 8 -10.58 33.88 -22.02
C GLY A 8 -10.11 33.12 -23.27
N ILE A 9 -10.50 31.85 -23.43
CA ILE A 9 -10.10 31.00 -24.56
C ILE A 9 -11.10 31.20 -25.71
N PRO A 10 -10.70 31.56 -26.94
CA PRO A 10 -11.65 31.71 -28.04
C PRO A 10 -12.40 30.41 -28.37
N VAL A 11 -13.68 30.49 -28.78
CA VAL A 11 -14.49 29.29 -29.07
C VAL A 11 -13.85 28.37 -30.13
N HIS A 12 -13.23 28.93 -31.17
CA HIS A 12 -12.55 28.18 -32.23
C HIS A 12 -11.22 27.53 -31.78
N SER A 13 -10.79 27.83 -30.55
CA SER A 13 -9.59 27.30 -29.89
C SER A 13 -9.94 26.23 -28.84
N GLN A 14 -11.22 25.85 -28.76
CA GLN A 14 -11.75 24.88 -27.80
C GLN A 14 -12.23 23.63 -28.53
N ARG A 15 -11.90 22.45 -27.99
CA ARG A 15 -12.55 21.19 -28.37
C ARG A 15 -12.88 20.38 -27.13
N PHE A 16 -14.15 20.03 -26.99
CA PHE A 16 -14.62 19.21 -25.88
C PHE A 16 -14.56 17.73 -26.23
N TRP A 17 -14.18 16.93 -25.24
CA TRP A 17 -14.01 15.49 -25.33
C TRP A 17 -14.84 14.78 -24.30
N TRP A 18 -15.45 13.66 -24.69
CA TRP A 18 -16.07 12.76 -23.73
C TRP A 18 -15.02 12.16 -22.81
N TRP A 19 -15.11 12.47 -21.51
CA TRP A 19 -14.31 11.83 -20.47
C TRP A 19 -15.11 10.69 -19.86
N SER A 20 -14.79 9.46 -20.23
CA SER A 20 -15.62 8.31 -19.89
C SER A 20 -14.82 7.15 -19.33
N LYS A 21 -15.52 6.26 -18.63
CA LYS A 21 -14.95 5.04 -18.04
C LYS A 21 -14.80 3.98 -19.13
N ARG A 22 -13.59 3.45 -19.30
CA ARG A 22 -13.30 2.32 -20.20
C ARG A 22 -13.59 0.97 -19.54
N GLN A 23 -13.56 -0.11 -20.32
CA GLN A 23 -13.77 -1.48 -19.83
C GLN A 23 -12.77 -1.90 -18.74
N ASN A 24 -11.54 -1.39 -18.81
CA ASN A 24 -10.49 -1.63 -17.80
C ASN A 24 -10.62 -0.76 -16.54
N ASN A 25 -11.74 -0.06 -16.34
CA ASN A 25 -12.03 0.85 -15.23
C ASN A 25 -11.18 2.13 -15.17
N THR A 26 -10.35 2.41 -16.17
CA THR A 26 -9.70 3.73 -16.30
C THR A 26 -10.68 4.77 -16.83
N TYR A 27 -10.38 6.04 -16.57
CA TYR A 27 -11.09 7.18 -17.15
C TYR A 27 -10.13 7.93 -18.07
N ARG A 28 -10.54 8.14 -19.32
CA ARG A 28 -9.72 8.81 -20.34
C ARG A 28 -10.61 9.68 -21.25
N PRO A 29 -10.04 10.70 -21.92
CA PRO A 29 -10.69 11.32 -23.08
C PRO A 29 -10.86 10.25 -24.16
N THR A 30 -12.07 10.04 -24.65
CA THR A 30 -12.37 8.94 -25.59
C THR A 30 -12.56 9.42 -27.02
N ARG A 31 -13.38 10.44 -27.21
CA ARG A 31 -13.59 11.08 -28.51
C ARG A 31 -14.06 12.52 -28.33
N PRO A 32 -13.86 13.39 -29.32
CA PRO A 32 -14.43 14.72 -29.28
C PRO A 32 -15.97 14.67 -29.39
N LEU A 33 -16.61 15.73 -28.92
CA LEU A 33 -18.01 16.00 -29.21
C LEU A 33 -18.17 16.21 -30.72
N THR A 34 -19.26 15.67 -31.26
CA THR A 34 -19.69 15.96 -32.63
C THR A 34 -20.35 17.33 -32.68
N GLN A 35 -20.39 17.94 -33.87
CA GLN A 35 -21.06 19.23 -34.08
C GLN A 35 -22.53 19.20 -33.64
N GLN A 36 -23.21 18.05 -33.76
CA GLN A 36 -24.57 17.87 -33.27
C GLN A 36 -24.61 17.87 -31.73
N GLU A 37 -23.69 17.16 -31.07
CA GLU A 37 -23.61 17.14 -29.60
C GLU A 37 -23.26 18.51 -29.02
N GLU A 38 -22.44 19.30 -29.71
CA GLU A 38 -22.14 20.69 -29.30
C GLU A 38 -23.36 21.61 -29.37
N SER A 39 -24.39 21.27 -30.16
CA SER A 39 -25.66 22.00 -30.21
C SER A 39 -26.63 21.64 -29.07
N TYR A 40 -26.35 20.58 -28.30
CA TYR A 40 -27.21 20.12 -27.22
C TYR A 40 -27.10 21.01 -25.99
N THR A 41 -28.20 21.08 -25.23
CA THR A 41 -28.17 21.63 -23.88
C THR A 41 -27.33 20.74 -22.95
N VAL A 42 -26.77 21.33 -21.90
CA VAL A 42 -26.01 20.60 -20.86
C VAL A 42 -26.84 19.46 -20.26
N GLY A 43 -28.16 19.65 -20.08
CA GLY A 43 -29.07 18.61 -19.61
C GLY A 43 -29.14 17.41 -20.56
N GLN A 44 -29.25 17.64 -21.87
CA GLN A 44 -29.25 16.57 -22.87
C GLN A 44 -27.90 15.83 -22.93
N LEU A 45 -26.78 16.54 -22.79
CA LEU A 45 -25.45 15.93 -22.69
C LEU A 45 -25.32 15.09 -21.42
N LYS A 46 -25.86 15.56 -20.28
CA LYS A 46 -25.91 14.78 -19.05
C LYS A 46 -26.75 13.51 -19.21
N ASP A 47 -27.91 13.59 -19.84
CA ASP A 47 -28.74 12.42 -20.12
C ASP A 47 -28.02 11.41 -21.03
N ALA A 48 -27.23 11.90 -22.00
CA ALA A 48 -26.38 11.06 -22.84
C ALA A 48 -25.26 10.38 -22.04
N ALA A 49 -24.59 11.09 -21.14
CA ALA A 49 -23.60 10.53 -20.22
C ALA A 49 -24.19 9.43 -19.33
N ILE A 50 -25.41 9.62 -18.81
CA ILE A 50 -26.11 8.62 -17.99
C ILE A 50 -26.39 7.35 -18.80
N ARG A 51 -26.82 7.49 -20.06
CA ARG A 51 -26.98 6.34 -20.97
C ARG A 51 -25.68 5.59 -21.24
N MET A 52 -24.53 6.25 -21.08
CA MET A 52 -23.19 5.67 -21.18
C MET A 52 -22.64 5.18 -19.82
N ASN A 53 -23.51 4.96 -18.83
CA ASN A 53 -23.17 4.51 -17.46
C ASN A 53 -22.25 5.47 -16.68
N SER A 54 -22.31 6.77 -16.98
CA SER A 54 -21.66 7.80 -16.15
C SER A 54 -22.67 8.45 -15.23
N SER A 55 -22.36 8.54 -13.93
CA SER A 55 -23.21 9.23 -12.94
C SER A 55 -23.20 10.76 -13.12
N GLU A 56 -22.19 11.29 -13.83
CA GLU A 56 -21.94 12.71 -14.01
C GLU A 56 -21.50 13.00 -15.46
N LEU A 57 -21.79 14.21 -15.94
CA LEU A 57 -21.21 14.71 -17.19
C LEU A 57 -19.77 15.14 -16.92
N ARG A 58 -18.80 14.44 -17.53
CA ARG A 58 -17.39 14.80 -17.48
C ARG A 58 -16.89 15.02 -18.90
N LEU A 59 -16.24 16.17 -19.11
CA LEU A 59 -15.65 16.54 -20.38
C LEU A 59 -14.20 16.93 -20.17
N TYR A 60 -13.35 16.64 -21.16
CA TYR A 60 -12.00 17.18 -21.25
C TYR A 60 -11.98 18.30 -22.29
N LEU A 61 -11.38 19.43 -21.92
CA LEU A 61 -11.23 20.58 -22.82
C LEU A 61 -9.80 20.56 -23.38
N GLU A 62 -9.70 20.29 -24.68
CA GLU A 62 -8.48 20.54 -25.45
C GLU A 62 -8.47 22.03 -25.82
N GLU A 63 -7.44 22.73 -25.37
CA GLU A 63 -7.18 24.13 -25.73
C GLU A 63 -5.89 24.25 -26.54
N ASN A 64 -5.89 25.15 -27.51
CA ASN A 64 -4.68 25.61 -28.18
C ASN A 64 -4.82 27.10 -28.42
N HIS A 65 -3.81 27.91 -28.09
CA HIS A 65 -3.86 29.36 -28.32
C HIS A 65 -3.92 29.72 -29.82
N LEU A 66 -3.72 28.74 -30.70
CA LEU A 66 -3.97 28.79 -32.14
C LEU A 66 -5.25 28.01 -32.50
N THR A 67 -5.80 28.30 -33.68
CA THR A 67 -6.96 27.56 -34.22
C THR A 67 -6.70 26.06 -34.21
N LEU A 68 -7.58 25.29 -33.58
CA LEU A 68 -7.45 23.83 -33.53
C LEU A 68 -7.60 23.26 -34.95
N ALA A 69 -6.59 22.51 -35.39
CA ALA A 69 -6.60 21.88 -36.71
C ALA A 69 -7.79 20.91 -36.86
N SER A 70 -8.37 20.83 -38.06
CA SER A 70 -9.42 19.87 -38.36
C SER A 70 -8.89 18.45 -38.23
N ARG A 71 -9.56 17.62 -37.41
CA ARG A 71 -9.18 16.21 -37.24
C ARG A 71 -9.67 15.35 -38.39
N THR A 72 -8.79 14.47 -38.83
CA THR A 72 -9.08 13.31 -39.67
C THR A 72 -9.38 12.10 -38.79
N LYS A 73 -9.95 11.04 -39.37
CA LYS A 73 -10.18 9.77 -38.65
C LYS A 73 -8.89 9.06 -38.22
N ASP A 74 -7.78 9.41 -38.84
CA ASP A 74 -6.45 8.87 -38.52
C ASP A 74 -5.77 9.68 -37.41
N ASP A 75 -6.32 10.82 -36.99
CA ASP A 75 -5.74 11.58 -35.87
C ASP A 75 -6.16 10.97 -34.54
N ILE A 76 -5.19 10.77 -33.65
CA ILE A 76 -5.33 10.31 -32.28
C ILE A 76 -4.67 11.30 -31.30
N LEU A 77 -5.33 11.57 -30.18
CA LEU A 77 -4.82 12.41 -29.10
C LEU A 77 -4.12 11.53 -28.06
N LEU A 78 -2.80 11.67 -27.94
CA LEU A 78 -1.99 10.94 -26.95
C LEU A 78 -1.46 11.87 -25.87
N PHE A 79 -1.33 11.34 -24.66
CA PHE A 79 -0.83 12.03 -23.49
C PHE A 79 0.54 11.47 -23.11
N PHE A 80 1.43 12.33 -22.64
CA PHE A 80 2.82 11.95 -22.40
C PHE A 80 3.24 12.25 -20.97
N LYS A 81 3.95 11.29 -20.36
CA LYS A 81 4.58 11.45 -19.05
C LYS A 81 6.06 11.10 -19.17
N LEU A 82 6.94 11.91 -18.59
CA LEU A 82 8.36 11.61 -18.52
C LEU A 82 8.69 11.07 -17.14
N TYR A 83 9.36 9.92 -17.10
CA TYR A 83 9.94 9.35 -15.89
C TYR A 83 11.42 9.67 -15.79
N ASP A 84 11.84 10.12 -14.62
CA ASP A 84 13.23 10.39 -14.25
C ASP A 84 13.67 9.38 -13.16
N PRO A 85 14.47 8.35 -13.52
CA PRO A 85 14.94 7.35 -12.56
C PRO A 85 15.86 7.91 -11.46
N GLU A 86 16.60 8.98 -11.73
CA GLU A 86 17.50 9.60 -10.73
C GLU A 86 16.71 10.27 -9.62
N LYS A 87 15.56 10.87 -9.98
CA LYS A 87 14.69 11.58 -9.03
C LYS A 87 13.51 10.75 -8.52
N GLU A 88 13.31 9.56 -9.09
CA GLU A 88 12.11 8.73 -8.88
C GLU A 88 10.81 9.53 -9.08
N GLU A 89 10.77 10.36 -10.13
CA GLU A 89 9.66 11.28 -10.41
C GLU A 89 9.04 11.01 -11.78
N LEU A 90 7.70 10.97 -11.83
CA LEU A 90 6.93 10.90 -13.06
C LEU A 90 6.16 12.21 -13.26
N ARG A 91 6.48 12.95 -14.32
CA ARG A 91 5.88 14.26 -14.61
C ARG A 91 5.07 14.24 -15.90
N TYR A 92 3.95 14.97 -15.91
CA TYR A 92 3.20 15.22 -17.13
C TYR A 92 3.97 16.18 -18.03
N VAL A 93 4.06 15.87 -19.33
CA VAL A 93 4.82 16.68 -20.30
C VAL A 93 3.97 17.18 -21.48
N GLY A 94 2.65 16.99 -21.42
CA GLY A 94 1.73 17.47 -22.43
C GLY A 94 1.02 16.36 -23.21
N ASN A 95 0.40 16.77 -24.31
CA ASN A 95 -0.34 15.91 -25.21
C ASN A 95 -0.02 16.29 -26.66
N LEU A 96 -0.14 15.33 -27.58
CA LEU A 96 0.10 15.54 -29.01
C LEU A 96 -1.03 14.92 -29.82
N LEU A 97 -1.36 15.58 -30.93
CA LEU A 97 -2.22 15.04 -31.97
C LEU A 97 -1.34 14.34 -33.01
N LEU A 98 -1.46 13.03 -33.13
CA LEU A 98 -0.62 12.18 -33.96
C LEU A 98 -1.45 11.35 -34.94
N LYS A 99 -0.81 10.77 -35.95
CA LYS A 99 -1.48 9.83 -36.87
C LYS A 99 -1.43 8.43 -36.29
N ALA A 100 -2.56 7.73 -36.21
CA ALA A 100 -2.61 6.32 -35.78
C ALA A 100 -1.78 5.41 -36.70
N SER A 101 -1.62 5.81 -37.97
CA SER A 101 -0.75 5.16 -38.95
C SER A 101 0.75 5.42 -38.76
N SER A 102 1.16 6.43 -37.98
CA SER A 102 2.58 6.74 -37.72
C SER A 102 3.21 5.83 -36.67
N LYS A 103 4.55 5.79 -36.61
CA LYS A 103 5.30 4.97 -35.67
C LYS A 103 5.73 5.78 -34.44
N PRO A 104 5.88 5.15 -33.26
CA PRO A 104 6.47 5.80 -32.10
C PRO A 104 7.89 6.31 -32.34
N SER A 105 8.69 5.62 -33.18
CA SER A 105 10.03 6.08 -33.58
C SER A 105 10.02 7.48 -34.21
N ASP A 106 8.96 7.83 -34.93
CA ASP A 106 8.86 9.08 -35.68
C ASP A 106 8.69 10.30 -34.76
N ILE A 107 8.20 10.08 -33.54
CA ILE A 107 7.94 11.15 -32.57
C ILE A 107 9.05 11.30 -31.52
N VAL A 108 10.01 10.38 -31.46
CA VAL A 108 11.15 10.42 -30.53
C VAL A 108 11.86 11.78 -30.53
N PRO A 109 12.19 12.39 -31.69
CA PRO A 109 12.89 13.68 -31.69
C PRO A 109 12.06 14.79 -31.06
N LYS A 110 10.73 14.73 -31.19
CA LYS A 110 9.82 15.69 -30.57
C LYS A 110 9.69 15.48 -29.06
N LEU A 111 9.66 14.22 -28.62
CA LEU A 111 9.66 13.88 -27.20
C LEU A 111 10.97 14.33 -26.52
N ASN A 112 12.11 14.14 -27.19
CA ASN A 112 13.40 14.63 -26.72
C ASN A 112 13.42 16.15 -26.57
N GLU A 113 12.89 16.90 -27.54
CA GLU A 113 12.74 18.36 -27.45
C GLU A 113 11.90 18.78 -26.24
N ILE A 114 10.75 18.14 -26.02
CA ILE A 114 9.86 18.42 -24.88
C ILE A 114 10.53 18.09 -23.55
N ALA A 115 11.31 17.02 -23.49
CA ALA A 115 12.03 16.61 -22.31
C ALA A 115 13.29 17.44 -22.03
N GLY A 116 13.75 18.23 -23.00
CA GLY A 116 15.02 18.96 -22.93
C GLY A 116 16.26 18.05 -23.10
N PHE A 117 16.09 16.93 -23.80
CA PHE A 117 17.15 15.97 -24.10
C PHE A 117 17.89 16.33 -25.39
N GLN A 118 18.99 15.62 -25.67
CA GLN A 118 19.62 15.68 -26.98
C GLN A 118 18.68 15.10 -28.04
N HIS A 119 18.77 15.62 -29.27
CA HIS A 119 17.82 15.27 -30.34
C HIS A 119 17.80 13.76 -30.65
N ASP A 120 18.96 13.13 -30.57
CA ASP A 120 19.24 11.72 -30.82
C ASP A 120 19.35 10.87 -29.53
N GLU A 121 18.87 11.41 -28.40
CA GLU A 121 18.83 10.65 -27.15
C GLU A 121 17.96 9.39 -27.31
N ASP A 122 18.49 8.26 -26.84
CA ASP A 122 17.83 6.97 -26.86
C ASP A 122 16.83 6.87 -25.71
N ILE A 123 15.56 6.72 -26.04
CA ILE A 123 14.46 6.70 -25.09
C ILE A 123 13.66 5.40 -25.17
N GLU A 124 13.06 5.04 -24.05
CA GLU A 124 12.16 3.90 -23.93
C GLU A 124 10.74 4.40 -23.71
N LEU A 125 9.78 3.74 -24.36
CA LEU A 125 8.36 4.09 -24.33
C LEU A 125 7.57 2.95 -23.69
N TYR A 126 6.63 3.32 -22.84
CA TYR A 126 5.76 2.42 -22.11
C TYR A 126 4.31 2.92 -22.19
N GLU A 127 3.37 2.04 -22.41
CA GLU A 127 1.95 2.36 -22.33
C GLU A 127 1.48 2.21 -20.87
N GLU A 128 0.88 3.24 -20.31
CA GLU A 128 0.13 3.14 -19.06
C GLU A 128 -1.29 2.66 -19.38
N ILE A 129 -1.54 1.36 -19.30
CA ILE A 129 -2.84 0.75 -19.61
C ILE A 129 -3.80 0.88 -18.44
N LYS A 130 -3.35 0.53 -17.23
CA LYS A 130 -4.15 0.58 -15.99
C LYS A 130 -3.24 0.70 -14.77
N PHE A 131 -3.67 1.46 -13.76
CA PHE A 131 -2.96 1.56 -12.48
C PHE A 131 -3.65 0.76 -11.35
N GLU A 132 -4.97 0.87 -11.24
CA GLU A 132 -5.79 0.20 -10.19
C GLU A 132 -6.82 -0.76 -10.82
N PRO A 133 -7.15 -1.91 -10.20
CA PRO A 133 -6.61 -2.45 -8.95
C PRO A 133 -5.26 -3.18 -9.10
N ASN A 134 -4.77 -3.32 -10.33
CA ASN A 134 -3.47 -3.92 -10.64
C ASN A 134 -2.82 -3.06 -11.71
N ILE A 135 -1.51 -2.86 -11.58
CA ILE A 135 -0.73 -2.14 -12.57
C ILE A 135 -0.60 -2.98 -13.82
N MET A 136 -0.78 -2.32 -14.96
CA MET A 136 -0.48 -2.84 -16.28
C MET A 136 0.22 -1.71 -17.04
N CYS A 137 1.54 -1.88 -17.21
CA CYS A 137 2.39 -0.95 -17.92
C CYS A 137 3.36 -1.73 -18.79
N GLU A 138 3.20 -1.61 -20.10
CA GLU A 138 3.84 -2.47 -21.08
C GLU A 138 4.77 -1.66 -21.99
N PRO A 139 5.92 -2.21 -22.40
CA PRO A 139 6.80 -1.54 -23.35
C PRO A 139 6.11 -1.41 -24.71
N VAL A 140 6.33 -0.28 -25.38
CA VAL A 140 5.77 0.01 -26.70
C VAL A 140 6.76 -0.38 -27.79
N ASP A 141 6.30 -1.16 -28.76
CA ASP A 141 7.10 -1.46 -29.95
C ASP A 141 7.20 -0.21 -30.83
N CYS A 142 8.42 0.31 -30.97
CA CYS A 142 8.68 1.55 -31.70
C CYS A 142 8.73 1.36 -33.22
N ASP A 143 8.81 0.13 -33.70
CA ASP A 143 8.96 -0.20 -35.13
C ASP A 143 7.62 -0.40 -35.84
N VAL A 144 6.53 -0.52 -35.09
CA VAL A 144 5.15 -0.68 -35.60
C VAL A 144 4.32 0.58 -35.38
N SER A 145 3.21 0.72 -36.11
CA SER A 145 2.35 1.89 -35.98
C SER A 145 1.60 1.91 -34.64
N PHE A 146 1.17 3.10 -34.21
CA PHE A 146 0.33 3.24 -33.00
C PHE A 146 -0.92 2.35 -33.06
N SER A 147 -1.58 2.29 -34.22
CA SER A 147 -2.75 1.43 -34.43
C SER A 147 -2.47 -0.07 -34.23
N LEU A 148 -1.29 -0.56 -34.60
CA LEU A 148 -0.90 -1.96 -34.42
C LEU A 148 -0.53 -2.26 -32.96
N ASN A 149 0.01 -1.27 -32.25
CA ASN A 149 0.17 -1.30 -30.79
C ASN A 149 -1.16 -1.17 -30.03
N GLN A 150 -2.31 -1.10 -30.72
CA GLN A 150 -3.63 -0.85 -30.11
C GLN A 150 -3.75 0.50 -29.37
N ILE A 151 -2.86 1.45 -29.68
CA ILE A 151 -2.85 2.80 -29.10
C ILE A 151 -3.91 3.67 -29.81
N ALA A 152 -4.73 4.34 -29.02
CA ALA A 152 -5.88 5.12 -29.44
C ALA A 152 -6.04 6.44 -28.64
N ASP A 153 -7.10 7.19 -28.96
CA ASP A 153 -7.43 8.45 -28.28
C ASP A 153 -7.49 8.31 -26.75
N GLY A 154 -6.74 9.16 -26.06
CA GLY A 154 -6.68 9.19 -24.60
C GLY A 154 -5.67 8.22 -24.00
N ASP A 155 -4.87 7.52 -24.79
CA ASP A 155 -3.79 6.69 -24.26
C ASP A 155 -2.64 7.52 -23.72
N ILE A 156 -1.96 6.97 -22.72
CA ILE A 156 -0.88 7.62 -21.99
C ILE A 156 0.40 6.85 -22.26
N LEU A 157 1.37 7.53 -22.86
CA LEU A 157 2.71 7.04 -23.08
C LEU A 157 3.65 7.63 -22.04
N CYS A 158 4.20 6.77 -21.20
CA CYS A 158 5.30 7.11 -20.32
C CYS A 158 6.61 6.88 -21.07
N TYR A 159 7.58 7.78 -20.93
CA TYR A 159 8.89 7.60 -21.53
C TYR A 159 10.00 8.03 -20.58
N GLN A 160 11.20 7.52 -20.82
CA GLN A 160 12.41 7.80 -20.04
C GLN A 160 13.64 7.67 -20.92
N LYS A 161 14.78 8.20 -20.45
CA LYS A 161 16.07 7.86 -21.05
C LYS A 161 16.35 6.37 -20.84
N ARG A 162 16.96 5.73 -21.84
CA ARG A 162 17.47 4.38 -21.67
C ARG A 162 18.58 4.39 -20.63
N CYS A 163 18.45 3.52 -19.64
CA CYS A 163 19.39 3.39 -18.52
C CYS A 163 19.68 1.92 -18.25
N SER A 164 20.89 1.60 -17.79
CA SER A 164 21.19 0.26 -17.30
C SER A 164 20.41 -0.05 -16.03
N LEU A 165 19.91 -1.28 -15.91
CA LEU A 165 19.02 -1.70 -14.82
C LEU A 165 19.63 -1.62 -13.42
N ASP A 166 20.96 -1.66 -13.30
CA ASP A 166 21.65 -1.71 -12.00
C ASP A 166 21.97 -0.34 -11.37
N GLN A 167 21.71 0.76 -12.08
CA GLN A 167 22.09 2.11 -11.62
C GLN A 167 21.09 2.74 -10.64
N HIS A 168 19.82 2.32 -10.70
CA HIS A 168 18.74 2.98 -9.97
C HIS A 168 17.89 1.96 -9.24
N ARG A 169 17.31 2.36 -8.09
CA ARG A 169 16.39 1.52 -7.31
C ARG A 169 15.15 1.12 -8.13
N HIS A 170 14.67 2.04 -8.95
CA HIS A 170 13.54 1.86 -9.87
C HIS A 170 14.00 2.23 -11.28
N PRO A 171 14.64 1.31 -12.02
CA PRO A 171 15.31 1.65 -13.27
C PRO A 171 14.36 1.97 -14.42
N ASN A 172 13.10 1.53 -14.34
CA ASN A 172 12.12 1.76 -15.40
C ASN A 172 10.72 2.13 -14.89
N VAL A 173 9.89 2.69 -15.79
CA VAL A 173 8.49 3.09 -15.51
C VAL A 173 7.70 1.97 -14.85
N SER A 174 7.77 0.75 -15.38
CA SER A 174 7.03 -0.39 -14.83
C SER A 174 7.42 -0.68 -13.37
N SER A 175 8.72 -0.73 -13.07
CA SER A 175 9.24 -0.93 -11.72
C SER A 175 8.88 0.22 -10.77
N PHE A 176 8.87 1.45 -11.26
CA PHE A 176 8.46 2.62 -10.48
C PHE A 176 6.98 2.57 -10.14
N PHE A 177 6.12 2.21 -11.10
CA PHE A 177 4.71 2.02 -10.83
C PHE A 177 4.50 0.92 -9.79
N GLU A 178 5.15 -0.24 -9.94
CA GLU A 178 5.09 -1.32 -8.94
C GLU A 178 5.45 -0.84 -7.55
N TYR A 179 6.49 -0.03 -7.43
CA TYR A 179 6.85 0.60 -6.16
C TYR A 179 5.73 1.50 -5.65
N VAL A 180 5.27 2.49 -6.44
CA VAL A 180 4.24 3.45 -6.01
C VAL A 180 2.95 2.76 -5.59
N HIS A 181 2.49 1.75 -6.35
CA HIS A 181 1.27 1.00 -6.04
C HIS A 181 1.40 0.17 -4.77
N ASN A 182 2.57 -0.42 -4.52
CA ASN A 182 2.81 -1.22 -3.33
C ASN A 182 3.32 -0.38 -2.15
N ARG A 183 3.60 0.91 -2.33
CA ARG A 183 4.08 1.76 -1.26
C ARG A 183 2.98 1.98 -0.21
N GLN A 184 3.34 1.77 1.05
CA GLN A 184 2.48 2.01 2.20
C GLN A 184 3.32 2.63 3.32
N VAL A 185 2.91 3.81 3.79
CA VAL A 185 3.45 4.38 5.03
C VAL A 185 2.70 3.74 6.19
N VAL A 186 3.44 3.22 7.17
CA VAL A 186 2.90 2.60 8.37
C VAL A 186 3.40 3.35 9.60
N HIS A 187 2.45 3.76 10.44
CA HIS A 187 2.68 4.38 11.73
C HIS A 187 2.83 3.31 12.80
N PHE A 188 3.98 3.32 13.47
CA PHE A 188 4.26 2.39 14.55
C PHE A 188 4.02 3.06 15.90
N ARG A 189 3.32 2.35 16.78
CA ARG A 189 3.04 2.78 18.15
C ARG A 189 3.53 1.73 19.14
N LEU A 190 4.12 2.16 20.24
CA LEU A 190 4.38 1.27 21.36
C LEU A 190 3.06 0.74 21.92
N LEU A 191 2.98 -0.57 22.18
CA LEU A 191 1.78 -1.20 22.73
C LEU A 191 1.38 -0.58 24.08
N GLU A 192 2.37 -0.17 24.90
CA GLU A 192 2.16 0.50 26.19
C GLU A 192 1.65 1.94 26.06
N LYS A 193 1.86 2.59 24.90
CA LYS A 193 1.47 3.97 24.61
C LYS A 193 0.61 4.05 23.34
N PRO A 194 -0.59 3.42 23.32
CA PRO A 194 -1.31 3.15 22.07
C PRO A 194 -1.92 4.38 21.37
N LYS A 195 -1.86 5.55 22.02
CA LYS A 195 -2.38 6.83 21.51
C LYS A 195 -1.29 7.76 20.98
N GLN A 196 -0.03 7.38 21.06
CA GLN A 196 1.10 8.19 20.65
C GLN A 196 1.81 7.51 19.48
N ASP A 197 1.96 8.24 18.37
CA ASP A 197 2.83 7.83 17.27
C ASP A 197 4.28 7.92 17.75
N ASP A 198 5.02 6.84 17.49
CA ASP A 198 6.43 6.76 17.86
C ASP A 198 7.29 7.12 16.64
N PHE A 199 7.11 6.37 15.55
CA PHE A 199 7.76 6.64 14.27
C PHE A 199 6.89 6.12 13.12
N SER A 200 7.33 6.37 11.88
CA SER A 200 6.65 5.89 10.67
C SER A 200 7.67 5.35 9.69
N LEU A 201 7.33 4.26 9.01
CA LEU A 201 8.20 3.65 8.00
C LEU A 201 7.45 3.49 6.68
N GLU A 202 8.19 3.69 5.59
CA GLU A 202 7.74 3.32 4.27
C GLU A 202 8.03 1.84 4.00
N LEU A 203 6.97 1.08 3.78
CA LEU A 203 7.00 -0.36 3.56
C LEU A 203 6.28 -0.72 2.25
N SER A 204 6.53 -1.92 1.75
CA SER A 204 5.76 -2.47 0.64
C SER A 204 4.54 -3.23 1.17
N LYS A 205 3.37 -3.10 0.54
CA LYS A 205 2.18 -3.93 0.79
C LYS A 205 2.50 -5.43 0.69
N ARG A 206 3.50 -5.80 -0.11
CA ARG A 206 3.99 -7.18 -0.30
C ARG A 206 5.01 -7.62 0.75
N SER A 207 5.49 -6.73 1.63
CA SER A 207 6.48 -7.05 2.66
C SER A 207 5.95 -8.17 3.55
N THR A 208 6.78 -9.18 3.79
CA THR A 208 6.48 -10.29 4.69
C THR A 208 6.57 -9.87 6.15
N TYR A 209 6.13 -10.74 7.07
CA TYR A 209 6.31 -10.50 8.50
C TYR A 209 7.78 -10.21 8.86
N ASP A 210 8.69 -11.00 8.31
CA ASP A 210 10.12 -10.87 8.58
C ASP A 210 10.66 -9.54 8.02
N ASP A 211 10.30 -9.16 6.79
CA ASP A 211 10.71 -7.88 6.19
C ASP A 211 10.26 -6.67 7.02
N VAL A 212 9.04 -6.73 7.59
CA VAL A 212 8.49 -5.67 8.43
C VAL A 212 9.25 -5.57 9.75
N VAL A 213 9.44 -6.69 10.46
CA VAL A 213 10.15 -6.66 11.75
C VAL A 213 11.64 -6.32 11.58
N GLU A 214 12.27 -6.73 10.49
CA GLU A 214 13.66 -6.38 10.20
C GLU A 214 13.83 -4.86 10.04
N LYS A 215 12.96 -4.21 9.25
CA LYS A 215 13.00 -2.75 9.10
C LYS A 215 12.69 -2.01 10.40
N VAL A 216 11.77 -2.52 11.20
CA VAL A 216 11.46 -1.95 12.53
C VAL A 216 12.64 -2.12 13.47
N ALA A 217 13.29 -3.29 13.49
CA ALA A 217 14.47 -3.56 14.31
C ALA A 217 15.64 -2.65 13.92
N GLN A 218 15.90 -2.47 12.62
CA GLN A 218 16.92 -1.55 12.12
C GLN A 218 16.65 -0.10 12.57
N HIS A 219 15.39 0.36 12.52
CA HIS A 219 15.01 1.69 13.00
C HIS A 219 15.23 1.86 14.51
N LEU A 220 14.95 0.82 15.29
CA LEU A 220 15.10 0.81 16.75
C LEU A 220 16.53 0.52 17.21
N GLY A 221 17.45 0.17 16.29
CA GLY A 221 18.83 -0.23 16.63
C GLY A 221 18.90 -1.58 17.37
N MET A 222 17.98 -2.50 17.07
CA MET A 222 17.93 -3.84 17.67
C MET A 222 18.74 -4.86 16.86
N ASP A 223 19.51 -5.70 17.55
CA ASP A 223 20.30 -6.77 16.90
C ASP A 223 19.44 -7.96 16.43
N ASP A 224 18.34 -8.24 17.14
CA ASP A 224 17.49 -9.42 16.90
C ASP A 224 16.04 -9.02 16.59
N PRO A 225 15.64 -9.00 15.30
CA PRO A 225 14.28 -8.68 14.88
C PRO A 225 13.23 -9.65 15.39
N SER A 226 13.60 -10.89 15.72
CA SER A 226 12.65 -11.91 16.17
C SER A 226 12.06 -11.61 17.54
N LYS A 227 12.66 -10.69 18.30
CA LYS A 227 12.15 -10.18 19.58
C LYS A 227 11.04 -9.13 19.42
N LEU A 228 10.71 -8.71 18.20
CA LEU A 228 9.58 -7.84 17.97
C LEU A 228 8.28 -8.63 17.91
N ARG A 229 7.24 -8.08 18.54
CA ARG A 229 5.87 -8.60 18.41
C ARG A 229 4.96 -7.49 17.92
N LEU A 230 4.26 -7.77 16.83
CA LEU A 230 3.35 -6.83 16.17
C LEU A 230 1.89 -7.11 16.55
N THR A 231 1.08 -6.07 16.67
CA THR A 231 -0.35 -6.14 16.95
C THR A 231 -1.13 -5.19 16.05
N GLN A 232 -2.23 -5.67 15.47
CA GLN A 232 -3.05 -4.88 14.54
C GLN A 232 -3.88 -3.80 15.27
N HIS A 233 -4.28 -2.77 14.53
CA HIS A 233 -5.13 -1.70 15.04
C HIS A 233 -6.64 -1.98 14.91
N ILE A 234 -7.42 -1.44 15.86
CA ILE A 234 -8.88 -1.39 15.85
C ILE A 234 -9.33 0.07 15.67
N PRO A 235 -9.67 0.51 14.44
CA PRO A 235 -9.95 1.92 14.14
C PRO A 235 -11.10 2.53 14.95
N HIS A 236 -12.18 1.78 15.16
CA HIS A 236 -13.36 2.29 15.87
C HIS A 236 -13.14 2.43 17.38
N LEU A 237 -12.17 1.73 17.96
CA LEU A 237 -11.80 1.85 19.38
C LEU A 237 -10.51 2.65 19.59
N GLN A 238 -9.77 2.95 18.52
CA GLN A 238 -8.44 3.55 18.57
C GLN A 238 -7.49 2.79 19.50
N GLN A 239 -7.52 1.46 19.44
CA GLN A 239 -6.81 0.57 20.35
C GLN A 239 -6.18 -0.64 19.61
N PRO A 240 -5.16 -1.27 20.18
CA PRO A 240 -4.63 -2.54 19.67
C PRO A 240 -5.67 -3.65 19.75
N LYS A 241 -5.61 -4.60 18.79
CA LYS A 241 -6.32 -5.87 18.93
C LYS A 241 -5.84 -6.61 20.18
N HIS A 242 -6.75 -7.33 20.83
CA HIS A 242 -6.40 -8.13 22.00
C HIS A 242 -5.38 -9.23 21.70
N GLN A 243 -5.41 -9.76 20.47
CA GLN A 243 -4.46 -10.76 20.00
C GLN A 243 -3.39 -10.10 19.13
N TYR A 244 -2.14 -10.40 19.43
CA TYR A 244 -0.99 -10.07 18.59
C TYR A 244 -0.96 -10.93 17.33
N ILE A 245 -0.23 -10.47 16.31
CA ILE A 245 0.04 -11.23 15.09
C ILE A 245 1.02 -12.35 15.45
N LYS A 246 0.62 -13.60 15.22
CA LYS A 246 1.48 -14.75 15.45
C LYS A 246 2.64 -14.74 14.45
N TYR A 247 3.79 -15.27 14.85
CA TYR A 247 4.96 -15.37 13.97
C TYR A 247 4.59 -16.01 12.63
N ARG A 248 4.82 -15.26 11.54
CA ARG A 248 4.51 -15.67 10.15
C ARG A 248 3.08 -16.18 9.94
N SER A 249 2.10 -15.74 10.74
CA SER A 249 0.71 -16.16 10.55
C SER A 249 -0.04 -15.34 9.49
N ILE A 250 0.56 -14.24 9.06
CA ILE A 250 0.04 -13.33 8.04
C ILE A 250 1.17 -13.13 7.04
N ASP A 251 0.87 -13.38 5.77
CA ASP A 251 1.89 -13.45 4.73
C ASP A 251 2.42 -12.07 4.33
N HIS A 252 1.53 -11.08 4.19
CA HIS A 252 1.87 -9.77 3.66
C HIS A 252 1.38 -8.61 4.53
N LEU A 253 2.07 -7.47 4.44
CA LEU A 253 1.72 -6.24 5.15
C LEU A 253 0.29 -5.78 4.84
N SER A 254 -0.19 -5.92 3.60
CA SER A 254 -1.58 -5.62 3.24
C SER A 254 -2.58 -6.33 4.14
N ASP A 255 -2.32 -7.59 4.50
CA ASP A 255 -3.17 -8.40 5.37
C ASP A 255 -2.99 -8.06 6.86
N MET A 256 -1.80 -7.59 7.25
CA MET A 256 -1.57 -7.06 8.60
C MET A 256 -2.33 -5.76 8.84
N LEU A 257 -2.52 -4.96 7.78
CA LEU A 257 -3.22 -3.69 7.81
C LEU A 257 -4.72 -3.81 7.50
N LEU A 258 -5.16 -4.96 6.96
CA LEU A 258 -6.54 -5.23 6.59
C LEU A 258 -7.48 -5.14 7.81
N LEU A 259 -8.53 -4.35 7.64
CA LEU A 259 -9.62 -4.24 8.60
C LEU A 259 -10.71 -5.27 8.30
N ARG A 260 -11.74 -5.31 9.15
CA ARG A 260 -12.89 -6.20 8.97
C ARG A 260 -13.63 -5.95 7.65
N ASN A 261 -13.52 -4.75 7.10
CA ASN A 261 -14.01 -4.39 5.78
C ASN A 261 -12.85 -4.42 4.77
N PRO A 262 -12.93 -5.21 3.69
CA PRO A 262 -11.83 -5.36 2.73
C PRO A 262 -11.48 -4.06 1.97
N ASN A 263 -12.37 -3.06 1.99
CA ASN A 263 -12.14 -1.76 1.37
C ASN A 263 -11.55 -0.70 2.32
N GLN A 264 -11.19 -1.08 3.55
CA GLN A 264 -10.54 -0.20 4.51
C GLN A 264 -9.29 -0.87 5.05
N MET A 265 -8.15 -0.22 4.87
CA MET A 265 -6.90 -0.60 5.53
C MET A 265 -6.58 0.42 6.61
N SER A 266 -6.02 -0.05 7.73
CA SER A 266 -5.35 0.83 8.67
C SER A 266 -3.93 1.10 8.19
N ASP A 267 -3.35 2.18 8.66
CA ASP A 267 -1.93 2.51 8.52
C ASP A 267 -1.18 2.36 9.86
N ILE A 268 -1.80 1.78 10.89
CA ILE A 268 -1.22 1.70 12.24
C ILE A 268 -0.91 0.25 12.60
N LEU A 269 0.31 0.00 13.06
CA LEU A 269 0.70 -1.21 13.76
C LEU A 269 1.25 -0.88 15.14
N TYR A 270 0.88 -1.70 16.12
CA TYR A 270 1.48 -1.64 17.45
C TYR A 270 2.65 -2.60 17.53
N TYR A 271 3.68 -2.24 18.26
CA TYR A 271 4.82 -3.11 18.51
C TYR A 271 5.18 -3.13 20.00
N GLU A 272 5.82 -4.22 20.41
CA GLU A 272 6.49 -4.36 21.70
C GLU A 272 7.77 -5.18 21.52
N ILE A 273 8.73 -4.94 22.42
CA ILE A 273 10.02 -5.61 22.43
C ILE A 273 9.97 -6.70 23.50
N LEU A 274 10.21 -7.94 23.08
CA LEU A 274 10.25 -9.11 23.94
C LEU A 274 11.66 -9.35 24.47
N ASP A 275 11.74 -10.02 25.60
CA ASP A 275 12.99 -10.49 26.21
C ASP A 275 13.57 -11.76 25.52
N ILE A 276 12.70 -12.55 24.87
CA ILE A 276 13.07 -13.74 24.07
C ILE A 276 12.44 -13.68 22.68
N PRO A 277 13.00 -14.39 21.67
CA PRO A 277 12.40 -14.50 20.33
C PRO A 277 10.94 -14.90 20.34
N LEU A 278 10.11 -14.25 19.52
CA LEU A 278 8.68 -14.56 19.37
C LEU A 278 8.42 -16.03 18.99
N PRO A 279 9.17 -16.67 18.06
CA PRO A 279 8.96 -18.09 17.76
C PRO A 279 9.15 -19.00 18.98
N GLU A 280 10.15 -18.70 19.80
CA GLU A 280 10.41 -19.43 21.06
C GLU A 280 9.28 -19.17 22.06
N LEU A 281 8.90 -17.90 22.26
CA LEU A 281 7.80 -17.52 23.15
C LEU A 281 6.49 -18.22 22.77
N GLN A 282 6.22 -18.40 21.47
CA GLN A 282 5.04 -19.12 20.99
C GLN A 282 5.06 -20.62 21.29
N GLY A 283 6.24 -21.21 21.48
CA GLY A 283 6.41 -22.59 21.96
C GLY A 283 6.13 -22.75 23.46
N LEU A 284 6.03 -21.63 24.19
CA LEU A 284 5.86 -21.61 25.65
C LEU A 284 4.41 -21.25 26.04
N ILE A 285 4.02 -21.69 27.22
CA ILE A 285 2.86 -21.22 27.98
C ILE A 285 3.38 -20.21 28.99
N THR A 286 2.84 -19.00 28.96
CA THR A 286 3.16 -17.96 29.94
C THR A 286 2.06 -17.92 31.00
N LEU A 287 2.43 -18.20 32.25
CA LEU A 287 1.55 -18.17 33.41
C LEU A 287 1.96 -17.03 34.34
N ARG A 288 0.98 -16.22 34.76
CA ARG A 288 1.15 -15.26 35.84
C ARG A 288 0.63 -15.90 37.13
N VAL A 289 1.55 -16.31 38.00
CA VAL A 289 1.23 -17.02 39.25
C VAL A 289 1.33 -16.05 40.42
N ALA A 290 0.30 -16.03 41.27
CA ALA A 290 0.34 -15.33 42.56
C ALA A 290 0.95 -16.25 43.62
N PHE A 291 2.06 -15.84 44.21
CA PHE A 291 2.75 -16.53 45.29
C PHE A 291 2.47 -15.83 46.62
N HIS A 292 1.93 -16.59 47.57
CA HIS A 292 1.63 -16.12 48.92
C HIS A 292 2.72 -16.60 49.87
N GLN A 293 3.45 -15.66 50.48
CA GLN A 293 4.43 -15.98 51.51
C GLN A 293 3.76 -16.24 52.87
N ALA A 294 4.53 -16.77 53.82
CA ALA A 294 4.06 -17.04 55.19
C ALA A 294 3.69 -15.77 55.97
N THR A 295 4.22 -14.60 55.55
CA THR A 295 3.83 -13.29 56.07
C THR A 295 2.50 -12.85 55.44
N PRO A 296 1.46 -12.53 56.23
CA PRO A 296 0.07 -12.44 55.75
C PRO A 296 -0.26 -11.40 54.66
N ASN A 297 0.66 -10.49 54.31
CA ASN A 297 0.31 -9.26 53.58
C ASN A 297 0.99 -9.05 52.22
N GLU A 298 1.90 -9.93 51.78
CA GLU A 298 2.59 -9.75 50.50
C GLU A 298 2.26 -10.88 49.52
N VAL A 299 1.58 -10.53 48.43
CA VAL A 299 1.35 -11.41 47.27
C VAL A 299 2.33 -11.00 46.18
N LEU A 300 3.26 -11.89 45.87
CA LEU A 300 4.23 -11.68 44.79
C LEU A 300 3.70 -12.31 43.50
N PHE A 301 3.76 -11.59 42.40
CA PHE A 301 3.39 -12.14 41.10
C PHE A 301 4.64 -12.56 40.35
N HIS A 302 4.70 -13.83 39.96
CA HIS A 302 5.78 -14.37 39.13
C HIS A 302 5.23 -14.71 37.74
N ILE A 303 5.94 -14.27 36.71
CA ILE A 303 5.68 -14.67 35.34
C ILE A 303 6.58 -15.86 35.03
N ILE A 304 5.97 -17.02 34.80
CA ILE A 304 6.66 -18.27 34.53
C ILE A 304 6.33 -18.71 33.10
N ARG A 305 7.35 -19.12 32.36
CA ARG A 305 7.22 -19.60 30.99
C ARG A 305 7.69 -21.04 30.93
N LEU A 306 6.80 -21.93 30.48
CA LEU A 306 7.07 -23.37 30.39
C LEU A 306 6.76 -23.89 29.00
N PRO A 307 7.43 -24.94 28.52
CA PRO A 307 7.07 -25.61 27.27
C PRO A 307 5.60 -26.04 27.24
N LYS A 308 4.98 -26.01 26.06
CA LYS A 308 3.63 -26.58 25.89
C LYS A 308 3.64 -28.06 26.21
N GLY A 309 2.73 -28.49 27.09
CA GLY A 309 2.62 -29.86 27.57
C GLY A 309 3.32 -30.14 28.90
N SER A 310 3.95 -29.14 29.51
CA SER A 310 4.45 -29.21 30.88
C SER A 310 3.35 -29.51 31.91
N THR A 311 3.77 -30.01 33.05
CA THR A 311 2.92 -30.36 34.19
C THR A 311 2.97 -29.28 35.27
N TYR A 312 2.00 -29.30 36.18
CA TYR A 312 2.04 -28.41 37.35
C TYR A 312 3.24 -28.69 38.26
N SER A 313 3.86 -29.88 38.20
CA SER A 313 5.14 -30.17 38.87
C SER A 313 6.25 -29.28 38.33
N ASP A 314 6.38 -29.18 37.01
CA ASP A 314 7.41 -28.34 36.37
C ASP A 314 7.25 -26.86 36.75
N LEU A 315 6.00 -26.40 36.89
CA LEU A 315 5.68 -25.05 37.37
C LEU A 315 6.08 -24.83 38.83
N ILE A 316 5.84 -25.82 39.69
CA ILE A 316 6.25 -25.76 41.10
C ILE A 316 7.76 -25.68 41.21
N ASP A 317 8.49 -26.49 40.44
CA ASP A 317 9.95 -26.54 40.49
C ASP A 317 10.58 -25.24 39.98
N ASP A 318 10.06 -24.67 38.88
CA ASP A 318 10.48 -23.35 38.40
C ASP A 318 10.16 -22.25 39.42
N LEU A 319 8.97 -22.28 40.03
CA LEU A 319 8.59 -21.31 41.07
C LEU A 319 9.51 -21.41 42.29
N LYS A 320 9.83 -22.61 42.76
CA LYS A 320 10.75 -22.85 43.89
C LYS A 320 12.14 -22.27 43.64
N SER A 321 12.62 -22.28 42.39
CA SER A 321 13.91 -21.67 42.03
C SER A 321 13.91 -20.13 42.12
N LYS A 322 12.73 -19.50 42.07
CA LYS A 322 12.54 -18.04 42.02
C LYS A 322 12.08 -17.41 43.33
N VAL A 323 11.71 -18.22 44.32
CA VAL A 323 11.17 -17.74 45.60
C VAL A 323 11.99 -18.26 46.78
N GLN A 324 12.15 -17.44 47.81
CA GLN A 324 12.72 -17.90 49.07
C GLN A 324 11.65 -18.63 49.88
N LEU A 325 11.88 -19.92 50.14
CA LEU A 325 11.01 -20.73 50.97
C LEU A 325 11.41 -20.59 52.44
N SER A 326 10.42 -20.66 53.34
CA SER A 326 10.66 -20.66 54.79
C SER A 326 11.42 -21.91 55.26
N ARG A 327 11.30 -23.02 54.52
CA ARG A 327 12.04 -24.27 54.74
C ARG A 327 12.48 -24.86 53.41
N SER A 328 13.63 -25.51 53.38
CA SER A 328 14.18 -26.18 52.19
C SER A 328 13.35 -27.38 51.73
N ASP A 329 12.59 -28.00 52.62
CA ASP A 329 11.70 -29.15 52.37
C ASP A 329 10.23 -28.74 52.15
N ALA A 330 9.93 -27.46 51.97
CA ALA A 330 8.56 -26.99 51.84
C ALA A 330 7.88 -27.50 50.55
N GLU A 331 6.70 -28.10 50.71
CA GLU A 331 5.81 -28.47 49.61
C GLU A 331 4.92 -27.30 49.21
N LEU A 332 4.81 -27.05 47.91
CA LEU A 332 3.91 -26.04 47.37
C LEU A 332 2.66 -26.72 46.81
N ARG A 333 1.51 -26.06 46.97
CA ARG A 333 0.23 -26.48 46.38
C ARG A 333 -0.27 -25.39 45.46
N LEU A 334 -0.76 -25.78 44.28
CA LEU A 334 -1.42 -24.86 43.37
C LEU A 334 -2.93 -24.98 43.45
N PHE A 335 -3.59 -23.83 43.44
CA PHE A 335 -5.03 -23.73 43.43
C PHE A 335 -5.50 -22.54 42.59
N GLN A 336 -6.64 -22.70 41.93
CA GLN A 336 -7.33 -21.63 41.23
C GLN A 336 -8.26 -20.92 42.21
N VAL A 337 -8.15 -19.59 42.30
CA VAL A 337 -9.08 -18.76 43.09
C VAL A 337 -10.03 -18.05 42.14
N ASN A 338 -11.33 -18.13 42.42
CA ASN A 338 -12.36 -17.35 41.73
C ASN A 338 -13.28 -16.70 42.78
N ASN A 339 -13.55 -15.40 42.66
CA ASN A 339 -14.35 -14.63 43.63
C ASN A 339 -13.93 -14.88 45.09
N ASN A 340 -12.62 -14.83 45.37
CA ASN A 340 -12.03 -15.08 46.70
C ASN A 340 -12.32 -16.47 47.29
N LYS A 341 -12.70 -17.45 46.47
CA LYS A 341 -12.89 -18.86 46.86
C LYS A 341 -11.95 -19.76 46.08
N ILE A 342 -11.40 -20.77 46.76
CA ILE A 342 -10.65 -21.83 46.10
C ILE A 342 -11.64 -22.65 45.27
N TRP A 343 -11.46 -22.61 43.95
CA TRP A 343 -12.31 -23.28 42.98
C TRP A 343 -11.82 -24.70 42.69
N LYS A 344 -10.51 -24.84 42.47
CA LYS A 344 -9.87 -26.11 42.16
C LYS A 344 -8.48 -26.16 42.77
N VAL A 345 -8.08 -27.33 43.26
CA VAL A 345 -6.69 -27.65 43.62
C VAL A 345 -6.14 -28.56 42.52
N TYR A 346 -4.98 -28.22 41.98
CA TYR A 346 -4.36 -28.99 40.88
C TYR A 346 -3.39 -30.02 41.43
N LEU A 347 -3.43 -31.24 40.89
CA LEU A 347 -2.42 -32.26 41.18
C LEU A 347 -1.12 -31.95 40.40
N PRO A 348 0.07 -32.22 40.97
CA PRO A 348 1.35 -31.96 40.29
C PRO A 348 1.50 -32.68 38.93
N THR A 349 0.87 -33.84 38.78
CA THR A 349 0.91 -34.65 37.55
C THR A 349 -0.04 -34.18 36.46
N GLU A 350 -0.96 -33.25 36.77
CA GLU A 350 -1.87 -32.69 35.76
C GLU A 350 -1.07 -31.85 34.74
N LYS A 351 -1.47 -31.92 33.48
CA LYS A 351 -0.94 -31.05 32.43
C LYS A 351 -1.52 -29.64 32.57
N ILE A 352 -0.68 -28.66 32.24
CA ILE A 352 -1.03 -27.23 32.23
C ILE A 352 -1.89 -26.90 31.03
#